data_AF-A0A3B9HR36-F1
#
_entry.id   AF-A0A3B9HR36-F1
#
_cell.length_a   1.000
_cell.length_b   1.000
_cell.length_c   1.000
_cell.angle_alpha   90.00
_cell.angle_beta   90.00
_cell.angle_gamma   90.00
#
_symmetry.space_group_name_H-M   'P 1'
#
loop_
_entity.id
_entity.type
_entity.pdbx_description
1 polymer ?
#
loop_
_entity_poly.entity_id
_entity_poly.type
_entity_poly.pdbx_seq_one_letter_code
_entity_poly.pdbx_strand_id
1 'polypeptide(L)'
;MKSKFSVKIIVVFAVLLFSLFYTLPSTSIWEQAFGVILPAEQRAVPQRLLEFSSGDDGASALIKFQVDRMAEIFNLAKNPARPEDVLNNVVDAARKAFVDMGVEARVFNHDYAGGSVSLRVAGKTKEEVQSLLDTARLYSKLPLAITSIFPRSKITLGLDLKGGIDLVYQVDLDSIQENDSVTDAVSRSVEIIRNRIDMFGIAEPSIKAQDGNRIRIQLPGVKDPERVRQLIQNTAMLQFHMVKDQALTAEQLEPISAENEIVLMQPASNRQQAIWFKLVRKPEVTGRDLKFARTSFDEMGAPIVHLEFNAEGAARFAQVTGSHIGEQLAIVLDNKIHSAPAIQSRITGGIAQITGGFALEEAQNLAIVLRAGALPASLIALESRVVGPTLGQESIKAGWSAGIIGTLLVLLFMAFFYRFCGILADLAVLFNTLIIFAVLVFFGGTLTLPGIAGLILT
;
A
#
# COMPACT_ATOMS: atom_id res chain seq x y z
N MET A 1 -43.02 -14.22 -36.09
CA MET A 1 -42.42 -12.87 -35.89
C MET A 1 -42.29 -12.41 -34.44
N LYS A 2 -43.21 -12.76 -33.51
CA LYS A 2 -43.13 -12.30 -32.10
C LYS A 2 -41.91 -12.80 -31.29
N SER A 3 -41.42 -14.02 -31.53
CA SER A 3 -40.31 -14.61 -30.76
C SER A 3 -38.94 -13.93 -30.96
N LYS A 4 -38.59 -13.49 -32.19
CA LYS A 4 -37.33 -12.78 -32.46
C LYS A 4 -37.27 -11.38 -31.83
N PHE A 5 -38.42 -10.75 -31.60
CA PHE A 5 -38.50 -9.42 -30.99
C PHE A 5 -38.27 -9.48 -29.47
N SER A 6 -38.81 -10.52 -28.81
CA SER A 6 -38.60 -10.74 -27.37
C SER A 6 -37.14 -11.02 -27.02
N VAL A 7 -36.41 -11.80 -27.83
CA VAL A 7 -34.98 -12.10 -27.55
C VAL A 7 -34.12 -10.84 -27.65
N LYS A 8 -34.34 -9.98 -28.65
CA LYS A 8 -33.60 -8.71 -28.78
C LYS A 8 -33.86 -7.76 -27.61
N ILE A 9 -35.11 -7.65 -27.16
CA ILE A 9 -35.46 -6.81 -26.00
C ILE A 9 -34.81 -7.34 -24.72
N ILE A 10 -34.79 -8.66 -24.52
CA ILE A 10 -34.14 -9.29 -23.35
C ILE A 10 -32.64 -8.99 -23.34
N VAL A 11 -31.96 -9.10 -24.50
CA VAL A 11 -30.54 -8.79 -24.59
C VAL A 11 -30.26 -7.31 -24.31
N VAL A 12 -31.07 -6.40 -24.86
CA VAL A 12 -30.93 -4.95 -24.60
C VAL A 12 -31.14 -4.64 -23.12
N PHE A 13 -32.17 -5.23 -22.50
CA PHE A 13 -32.40 -5.07 -21.06
C PHE A 13 -31.28 -5.66 -20.22
N ALA A 14 -30.72 -6.80 -20.61
CA ALA A 14 -29.59 -7.41 -19.90
C ALA A 14 -28.33 -6.55 -19.98
N VAL A 15 -28.02 -5.98 -21.16
CA VAL A 15 -26.89 -5.05 -21.34
C VAL A 15 -27.11 -3.76 -20.56
N LEU A 16 -28.33 -3.22 -20.55
CA LEU A 16 -28.69 -2.04 -19.78
C LEU A 16 -28.54 -2.29 -18.29
N LEU A 17 -29.08 -3.41 -17.80
CA LEU A 17 -29.00 -3.82 -16.40
C LEU A 17 -27.54 -4.05 -15.98
N PHE A 18 -26.75 -4.75 -16.80
CA PHE A 18 -25.31 -4.92 -16.62
C PHE A 18 -24.60 -3.57 -16.53
N SER A 19 -24.92 -2.66 -17.45
CA SER A 19 -24.27 -1.36 -17.50
C SER A 19 -24.65 -0.50 -16.30
N LEU A 20 -25.92 -0.52 -15.89
CA LEU A 20 -26.43 0.19 -14.71
C LEU A 20 -25.76 -0.32 -13.43
N PHE A 21 -25.58 -1.64 -13.33
CA PHE A 21 -24.89 -2.26 -12.21
C PHE A 21 -23.41 -1.95 -12.16
N TYR A 22 -22.75 -1.76 -13.31
CA TYR A 22 -21.31 -1.48 -13.39
C TYR A 22 -20.95 0.00 -13.32
N THR A 23 -21.86 0.93 -13.64
CA THR A 23 -21.60 2.38 -13.64
C THR A 23 -21.97 3.08 -12.34
N LEU A 24 -23.03 2.63 -11.66
CA LEU A 24 -23.47 3.19 -10.38
C LEU A 24 -22.67 2.81 -9.10
N PRO A 25 -21.75 1.83 -9.05
CA PRO A 25 -21.04 1.47 -7.80
C PRO A 25 -20.00 2.50 -7.36
N SER A 26 -19.80 3.59 -8.11
CA SER A 26 -18.89 4.68 -7.75
C SER A 26 -19.51 5.74 -6.81
N THR A 27 -20.78 5.61 -6.44
CA THR A 27 -21.47 6.60 -5.58
C THR A 27 -21.81 6.04 -4.20
N SER A 28 -21.61 6.88 -3.18
CA SER A 28 -22.07 6.75 -1.78
C SER A 28 -23.49 6.17 -1.62
N ILE A 29 -24.33 6.30 -2.65
CA ILE A 29 -25.71 5.82 -2.71
C ILE A 29 -25.80 4.30 -2.53
N TRP A 30 -24.90 3.50 -3.10
CA TRP A 30 -24.95 2.04 -2.95
C TRP A 30 -24.35 1.56 -1.63
N GLU A 31 -23.29 2.19 -1.13
CA GLU A 31 -22.77 1.91 0.21
C GLU A 31 -23.80 2.27 1.30
N GLN A 32 -24.61 3.31 1.10
CA GLN A 32 -25.69 3.68 2.03
C GLN A 32 -26.95 2.82 1.88
N ALA A 33 -27.29 2.38 0.66
CA ALA A 33 -28.46 1.53 0.43
C ALA A 33 -28.19 0.02 0.63
N PHE A 34 -26.93 -0.42 0.50
CA PHE A 34 -26.55 -1.84 0.46
C PHE A 34 -25.29 -2.20 1.28
N GLY A 35 -24.62 -1.24 1.89
CA GLY A 35 -23.42 -1.49 2.69
C GLY A 35 -23.72 -1.63 4.18
N VAL A 36 -23.81 -2.87 4.66
CA VAL A 36 -23.33 -3.31 6.00
C VAL A 36 -22.99 -4.81 5.87
N ILE A 37 -21.74 -5.14 5.48
CA ILE A 37 -21.09 -6.47 5.47
C ILE A 37 -21.74 -7.56 4.55
N LEU A 38 -20.95 -8.33 3.78
CA LEU A 38 -21.46 -9.51 3.05
C LEU A 38 -21.83 -10.64 4.04
N PRO A 39 -22.89 -11.44 3.83
CA PRO A 39 -23.22 -12.56 4.72
C PRO A 39 -22.13 -13.63 4.84
N ALA A 40 -21.21 -13.72 3.87
CA ALA A 40 -20.01 -14.56 3.96
C ALA A 40 -18.92 -13.95 4.88
N GLU A 41 -18.80 -12.62 4.91
CA GLU A 41 -17.90 -11.87 5.78
C GLU A 41 -18.46 -11.74 7.21
N GLN A 42 -19.79 -11.75 7.39
CA GLN A 42 -20.44 -11.83 8.71
C GLN A 42 -20.29 -13.22 9.34
N ARG A 43 -20.31 -14.28 8.52
CA ARG A 43 -20.04 -15.64 8.98
C ARG A 43 -18.56 -15.90 9.29
N ALA A 44 -17.67 -15.00 8.87
CA ALA A 44 -16.24 -15.09 9.08
C ALA A 44 -15.78 -14.77 10.50
N VAL A 45 -16.49 -13.90 11.20
CA VAL A 45 -16.28 -13.64 12.63
C VAL A 45 -17.50 -14.18 13.37
N PRO A 46 -17.57 -15.49 13.67
CA PRO A 46 -18.66 -16.02 14.47
C PRO A 46 -18.74 -15.28 15.81
N GLN A 47 -19.96 -14.96 16.27
CA GLN A 47 -20.20 -14.20 17.51
C GLN A 47 -19.43 -14.74 18.74
N ARG A 48 -19.14 -16.05 18.76
CA ARG A 48 -18.31 -16.72 19.76
C ARG A 48 -16.85 -16.21 19.85
N LEU A 49 -16.37 -15.49 18.84
CA LEU A 49 -15.02 -14.91 18.75
C LEU A 49 -15.02 -13.40 19.02
N LEU A 50 -16.14 -12.85 19.48
CA LEU A 50 -16.23 -11.50 20.03
C LEU A 50 -15.98 -11.59 21.53
N GLU A 51 -14.85 -11.04 21.99
CA GLU A 51 -14.56 -10.93 23.42
C GLU A 51 -14.97 -9.55 23.91
N PHE A 52 -15.86 -9.51 24.90
CA PHE A 52 -16.29 -8.26 25.53
C PHE A 52 -15.60 -8.11 26.89
N SER A 53 -14.87 -7.01 27.08
CA SER A 53 -14.23 -6.65 28.36
C SER A 53 -14.62 -5.24 28.80
N SER A 54 -14.48 -4.96 30.10
CA SER A 54 -14.60 -3.60 30.64
C SER A 54 -13.34 -2.81 30.32
N GLY A 55 -13.48 -1.56 29.89
CA GLY A 55 -12.37 -0.63 29.81
C GLY A 55 -11.86 -0.24 31.19
N ASP A 56 -10.61 0.19 31.27
CA ASP A 56 -9.90 0.51 32.52
C ASP A 56 -10.62 1.57 33.38
N ASP A 57 -11.47 2.39 32.74
CA ASP A 57 -12.22 3.48 33.37
C ASP A 57 -13.56 3.02 34.01
N GLY A 58 -13.94 1.74 33.89
CA GLY A 58 -15.18 1.16 34.43
C GLY A 58 -16.49 1.63 33.75
N ALA A 59 -16.45 2.71 32.98
CA ALA A 59 -17.59 3.30 32.25
C ALA A 59 -17.52 3.12 30.72
N SER A 60 -16.60 2.29 30.23
CA SER A 60 -16.46 1.94 28.81
C SER A 60 -16.40 0.43 28.63
N ALA A 61 -16.84 -0.05 27.47
CA ALA A 61 -16.73 -1.44 27.09
C ALA A 61 -15.81 -1.58 25.87
N LEU A 62 -15.09 -2.69 25.82
CA LEU A 62 -14.21 -3.06 24.73
C LEU A 62 -14.77 -4.31 24.05
N ILE A 63 -14.89 -4.25 22.73
CA ILE A 63 -15.26 -5.38 21.87
C ILE A 63 -14.02 -5.76 21.08
N LYS A 64 -13.43 -6.90 21.38
CA LYS A 64 -12.32 -7.45 20.61
C LYS A 64 -12.87 -8.42 19.56
N PHE A 65 -12.62 -8.10 18.30
CA PHE A 65 -12.94 -8.93 17.16
C PHE A 65 -11.73 -9.81 16.88
N GLN A 66 -11.86 -11.14 17.02
CA GLN A 66 -10.77 -12.08 16.78
C GLN A 66 -11.13 -13.06 15.65
N VAL A 67 -10.20 -13.28 14.72
CA VAL A 67 -10.34 -14.27 13.64
C VAL A 67 -9.33 -15.38 13.89
N ASP A 68 -9.76 -16.47 14.54
CA ASP A 68 -8.86 -17.59 14.82
C ASP A 68 -8.87 -18.65 13.70
N ARG A 69 -7.67 -18.95 13.19
CA ARG A 69 -7.24 -20.05 12.29
C ARG A 69 -7.94 -20.19 10.92
N MET A 70 -7.45 -19.45 9.94
CA MET A 70 -6.94 -19.85 8.60
C MET A 70 -7.52 -21.02 7.76
N ALA A 71 -8.50 -21.83 8.16
CA ALA A 71 -8.87 -23.02 7.37
C ALA A 71 -10.37 -23.33 7.21
N GLU A 72 -11.25 -23.02 8.18
CA GLU A 72 -12.64 -23.51 8.08
C GLU A 72 -13.62 -22.51 7.44
N ILE A 73 -13.38 -21.20 7.60
CA ILE A 73 -14.28 -20.17 7.04
C ILE A 73 -13.71 -19.53 5.75
N PHE A 74 -12.39 -19.54 5.61
CA PHE A 74 -11.65 -18.96 4.49
C PHE A 74 -10.81 -20.02 3.79
N ASN A 75 -11.46 -20.99 3.17
CA ASN A 75 -10.78 -21.74 2.13
C ASN A 75 -10.46 -20.73 1.00
N LEU A 76 -9.19 -20.38 0.80
CA LEU A 76 -8.74 -19.38 -0.21
C LEU A 76 -9.29 -19.69 -1.61
N ALA A 77 -9.62 -20.96 -1.90
CA ALA A 77 -10.25 -21.37 -3.14
C ALA A 77 -11.71 -20.87 -3.32
N LYS A 78 -12.38 -20.39 -2.25
CA LYS A 78 -13.79 -19.96 -2.24
C LYS A 78 -14.04 -18.50 -1.83
N ASN A 79 -13.09 -17.83 -1.16
CA ASN A 79 -13.25 -16.42 -0.77
C ASN A 79 -11.91 -15.66 -0.90
N PRO A 80 -11.79 -14.68 -1.82
CA PRO A 80 -10.51 -14.02 -2.14
C PRO A 80 -10.13 -12.84 -1.22
N ALA A 81 -10.93 -12.52 -0.20
CA ALA A 81 -10.66 -11.38 0.69
C ALA A 81 -9.51 -11.67 1.68
N ARG A 82 -8.59 -10.71 1.87
CA ARG A 82 -7.55 -10.83 2.88
C ARG A 82 -8.16 -10.72 4.28
N PRO A 83 -7.62 -11.43 5.30
CA PRO A 83 -8.15 -11.38 6.67
C PRO A 83 -8.20 -9.96 7.26
N GLU A 84 -7.22 -9.12 6.94
CA GLU A 84 -7.13 -7.72 7.34
C GLU A 84 -8.30 -6.87 6.81
N ASP A 85 -8.68 -7.06 5.55
CA ASP A 85 -9.78 -6.33 4.91
C ASP A 85 -11.12 -6.68 5.56
N VAL A 86 -11.32 -7.95 5.90
CA VAL A 86 -12.54 -8.42 6.57
C VAL A 86 -12.64 -7.80 7.97
N LEU A 87 -11.54 -7.83 8.72
CA LEU A 87 -11.51 -7.32 10.09
C LEU A 87 -11.80 -5.81 10.15
N ASN A 88 -11.21 -5.04 9.23
CA ASN A 88 -11.46 -3.61 9.08
C ASN A 88 -12.92 -3.31 8.76
N ASN A 89 -13.48 -4.02 7.78
CA ASN A 89 -14.86 -3.83 7.36
C ASN A 89 -15.87 -4.16 8.46
N VAL A 90 -15.64 -5.25 9.21
CA VAL A 90 -16.51 -5.66 10.32
C VAL A 90 -16.49 -4.63 11.45
N VAL A 91 -15.31 -4.15 11.81
CA VAL A 91 -15.13 -3.19 12.91
C VAL A 91 -15.70 -1.82 12.55
N ASP A 92 -15.47 -1.34 11.33
CA ASP A 92 -16.02 -0.07 10.85
C ASP A 92 -17.56 -0.11 10.74
N ALA A 93 -18.11 -1.25 10.32
CA ALA A 93 -19.56 -1.47 10.29
C ALA A 93 -20.17 -1.48 11.70
N ALA A 94 -19.54 -2.18 12.65
CA ALA A 94 -19.96 -2.17 14.05
C ALA A 94 -19.90 -0.75 14.63
N ARG A 95 -18.78 -0.03 14.41
CA ARG A 95 -18.63 1.37 14.81
C ARG A 95 -19.77 2.23 14.26
N LYS A 96 -20.05 2.13 12.96
CA LYS A 96 -21.09 2.90 12.29
C LYS A 96 -22.47 2.61 12.88
N ALA A 97 -22.79 1.34 13.14
CA ALA A 97 -24.04 0.96 13.78
C ALA A 97 -24.20 1.57 15.18
N PHE A 98 -23.14 1.62 16.00
CA PHE A 98 -23.18 2.29 17.29
C PHE A 98 -23.35 3.81 17.16
N VAL A 99 -22.66 4.44 16.20
CA VAL A 99 -22.78 5.88 15.93
C VAL A 99 -24.20 6.24 15.48
N ASP A 100 -24.82 5.41 14.62
CA ASP A 100 -26.20 5.60 14.18
C ASP A 100 -27.22 5.45 15.33
N MET A 101 -26.86 4.74 16.39
CA MET A 101 -27.62 4.65 17.64
C MET A 101 -27.30 5.78 18.65
N GLY A 102 -26.47 6.74 18.28
CA GLY A 102 -26.06 7.85 19.14
C GLY A 102 -25.03 7.48 20.21
N VAL A 103 -24.30 6.38 20.03
CA VAL A 103 -23.27 5.91 20.97
C VAL A 103 -21.88 6.15 20.39
N GLU A 104 -20.99 6.78 21.16
CA GLU A 104 -19.61 6.98 20.73
C GLU A 104 -18.83 5.66 20.74
N ALA A 105 -18.37 5.24 19.56
CA ALA A 105 -17.52 4.07 19.37
C ALA A 105 -16.23 4.44 18.62
N ARG A 106 -15.07 3.99 19.12
CA ARG A 106 -13.74 4.27 18.55
C ARG A 106 -12.94 2.99 18.39
N VAL A 107 -12.29 2.83 17.25
CA VAL A 107 -11.41 1.68 17.00
C VAL A 107 -10.05 1.94 17.64
N PHE A 108 -9.46 0.94 18.29
CA PHE A 108 -8.15 1.03 18.94
C PHE A 108 -7.44 -0.34 18.97
N ASN A 109 -6.13 -0.32 19.17
CA ASN A 109 -5.27 -1.52 19.34
C ASN A 109 -5.41 -2.54 18.19
N HIS A 110 -4.96 -2.15 17.00
CA HIS A 110 -5.00 -3.01 15.81
C HIS A 110 -3.82 -4.00 15.81
N ASP A 111 -4.11 -5.30 15.86
CA ASP A 111 -3.14 -6.37 15.65
C ASP A 111 -3.58 -7.23 14.46
N TYR A 112 -3.37 -6.70 13.25
CA TYR A 112 -3.72 -7.39 12.01
C TYR A 112 -2.91 -8.68 11.80
N ALA A 113 -1.69 -8.74 12.34
CA ALA A 113 -0.84 -9.93 12.26
C ALA A 113 -1.37 -11.07 13.15
N GLY A 114 -1.89 -10.74 14.33
CA GLY A 114 -2.61 -11.66 15.22
C GLY A 114 -4.10 -11.82 14.88
N GLY A 115 -4.61 -11.14 13.84
CA GLY A 115 -6.00 -11.24 13.40
C GLY A 115 -7.01 -10.66 14.38
N SER A 116 -6.63 -9.63 15.15
CA SER A 116 -7.53 -9.00 16.13
C SER A 116 -7.55 -7.47 16.08
N VAL A 117 -8.74 -6.90 16.25
CA VAL A 117 -8.97 -5.43 16.33
C VAL A 117 -9.98 -5.18 17.44
N SER A 118 -9.78 -4.10 18.20
CA SER A 118 -10.67 -3.74 19.31
C SER A 118 -11.48 -2.48 19.02
N LEU A 119 -12.75 -2.48 19.41
CA LEU A 119 -13.66 -1.33 19.38
C LEU A 119 -14.00 -0.93 20.81
N ARG A 120 -13.70 0.32 21.18
CA ARG A 120 -14.07 0.91 22.47
C ARG A 120 -15.38 1.66 22.31
N VAL A 121 -16.37 1.30 23.12
CA VAL A 121 -17.67 1.97 23.20
C VAL A 121 -17.72 2.74 24.51
N ALA A 122 -17.85 4.06 24.44
CA ALA A 122 -17.79 4.94 25.60
C ALA A 122 -19.17 5.09 26.26
N GLY A 123 -19.20 5.13 27.60
CA GLY A 123 -20.41 5.43 28.38
C GLY A 123 -21.44 4.31 28.46
N LYS A 124 -21.03 3.06 28.16
CA LYS A 124 -21.89 1.86 28.21
C LYS A 124 -21.17 0.70 28.88
N THR A 125 -21.90 -0.09 29.66
CA THR A 125 -21.35 -1.29 30.29
C THR A 125 -21.24 -2.43 29.30
N LYS A 126 -20.49 -3.48 29.67
CA LYS A 126 -20.30 -4.68 28.86
C LYS A 126 -21.64 -5.30 28.43
N GLU A 127 -22.57 -5.42 29.36
CA GLU A 127 -23.88 -6.05 29.16
C GLU A 127 -24.78 -5.20 28.24
N GLU A 128 -24.72 -3.87 28.37
CA GLU A 128 -25.44 -2.94 27.50
C GLU A 128 -24.92 -2.98 26.07
N VAL A 129 -23.60 -3.02 25.89
CA VAL A 129 -22.98 -3.09 24.56
C VAL A 129 -23.27 -4.42 23.87
N GLN A 130 -23.30 -5.52 24.62
CA GLN A 130 -23.69 -6.82 24.09
C GLN A 130 -25.16 -6.80 23.60
N SER A 131 -26.08 -6.27 24.40
CA SER A 131 -27.48 -6.12 24.00
C SER A 131 -27.67 -5.18 22.80
N LEU A 132 -26.91 -4.07 22.74
CA LEU A 132 -26.98 -3.14 21.62
C LEU A 132 -26.46 -3.76 20.32
N LEU A 133 -25.41 -4.59 20.39
CA LEU A 133 -24.89 -5.30 19.24
C LEU A 133 -25.86 -6.36 18.74
N ASP A 134 -26.56 -7.07 19.64
CA ASP A 134 -27.60 -8.04 19.28
C ASP A 134 -28.82 -7.37 18.62
N THR A 135 -29.11 -6.12 19.01
CA THR A 135 -30.20 -5.32 18.44
C THR A 135 -29.77 -4.59 17.16
N ALA A 136 -28.46 -4.40 16.95
CA ALA A 136 -27.90 -3.83 15.74
C ALA A 136 -28.24 -4.75 14.56
N ARG A 137 -29.13 -4.28 13.69
CA ARG A 137 -29.40 -4.95 12.41
C ARG A 137 -28.20 -4.73 11.49
N LEU A 138 -27.13 -5.48 11.73
CA LEU A 138 -25.87 -5.42 10.96
C LEU A 138 -26.01 -6.01 9.54
N TYR A 139 -27.22 -6.21 9.01
CA TYR A 139 -27.50 -6.95 7.78
C TYR A 139 -27.79 -6.05 6.57
N SER A 140 -27.29 -6.46 5.40
CA SER A 140 -27.76 -5.99 4.09
C SER A 140 -29.08 -6.68 3.68
N LYS A 141 -29.97 -5.95 3.00
CA LYS A 141 -31.32 -6.42 2.59
C LYS A 141 -31.35 -7.28 1.31
N LEU A 142 -30.21 -7.75 0.77
CA LEU A 142 -30.17 -8.51 -0.50
C LEU A 142 -29.53 -9.90 -0.39
N PRO A 143 -30.04 -10.92 -1.12
CA PRO A 143 -29.41 -12.24 -1.22
C PRO A 143 -27.98 -12.19 -1.81
N LEU A 144 -27.07 -12.98 -1.23
CA LEU A 144 -25.65 -13.15 -1.66
C LEU A 144 -25.45 -13.32 -3.17
N ALA A 145 -26.31 -14.06 -3.86
CA ALA A 145 -26.20 -14.34 -5.28
C ALA A 145 -26.29 -13.08 -6.17
N ILE A 146 -26.93 -12.01 -5.68
CA ILE A 146 -27.06 -10.75 -6.41
C ILE A 146 -25.79 -9.90 -6.20
N THR A 147 -25.17 -9.99 -5.01
CA THR A 147 -23.97 -9.19 -4.65
C THR A 147 -22.71 -9.56 -5.44
N SER A 148 -22.56 -10.79 -5.91
CA SER A 148 -21.41 -11.23 -6.73
C SER A 148 -21.41 -10.64 -8.15
N ILE A 149 -22.50 -10.01 -8.56
CA ILE A 149 -22.68 -9.41 -9.88
C ILE A 149 -22.21 -7.94 -9.89
N PHE A 150 -22.06 -7.32 -8.72
CA PHE A 150 -21.62 -5.92 -8.60
C PHE A 150 -20.10 -5.80 -8.61
N PRO A 151 -19.51 -4.91 -9.43
CA PRO A 151 -18.08 -4.67 -9.39
C PRO A 151 -17.71 -3.92 -8.11
N ARG A 152 -16.56 -4.29 -7.55
CA ARG A 152 -15.94 -3.64 -6.38
C ARG A 152 -15.02 -2.47 -6.78
N SER A 153 -14.77 -2.26 -8.06
CA SER A 153 -13.79 -1.30 -8.58
C SER A 153 -14.38 0.10 -8.76
N LYS A 154 -13.65 1.12 -8.31
CA LYS A 154 -13.90 2.53 -8.64
C LYS A 154 -13.30 2.84 -10.02
N ILE A 155 -13.80 3.88 -10.69
CA ILE A 155 -13.16 4.39 -11.93
C ILE A 155 -11.75 4.87 -11.56
N THR A 156 -10.72 4.29 -12.17
CA THR A 156 -9.35 4.73 -11.98
C THR A 156 -9.13 6.01 -12.79
N LEU A 157 -8.60 7.05 -12.16
CA LEU A 157 -8.29 8.31 -12.81
C LEU A 157 -6.79 8.35 -13.14
N GLY A 158 -6.45 8.85 -14.31
CA GLY A 158 -5.09 8.97 -14.78
C GLY A 158 -4.32 10.09 -14.09
N LEU A 159 -3.02 10.12 -14.35
CA LEU A 159 -2.09 11.10 -13.78
C LEU A 159 -2.50 12.54 -14.08
N ASP A 160 -3.04 12.80 -15.27
CA ASP A 160 -3.47 14.13 -15.69
C ASP A 160 -4.68 14.65 -14.91
N LEU A 161 -5.44 13.75 -14.28
CA LEU A 161 -6.64 14.07 -13.50
C LEU A 161 -6.35 14.05 -11.99
N LYS A 162 -5.71 12.99 -11.48
CA LYS A 162 -5.36 12.88 -10.05
C LYS A 162 -4.13 13.71 -9.65
N GLY A 163 -3.33 14.16 -10.61
CA GLY A 163 -1.96 14.61 -10.35
C GLY A 163 -1.06 13.44 -9.93
N GLY A 164 0.24 13.69 -9.79
CA GLY A 164 1.22 12.71 -9.34
C GLY A 164 2.56 12.83 -10.07
N ILE A 165 3.29 11.72 -10.18
CA ILE A 165 4.59 11.67 -10.85
C ILE A 165 4.68 10.52 -11.87
N ASP A 166 5.26 10.79 -13.04
CA ASP A 166 5.69 9.81 -14.06
C ASP A 166 7.21 9.84 -14.13
N LEU A 167 7.84 8.69 -13.87
CA LEU A 167 9.28 8.52 -13.83
C LEU A 167 9.70 7.45 -14.83
N VAL A 168 10.77 7.72 -15.57
CA VAL A 168 11.43 6.73 -16.42
C VAL A 168 12.85 6.55 -15.91
N TYR A 169 13.15 5.35 -15.41
CA TYR A 169 14.49 4.96 -14.98
C TYR A 169 15.10 3.96 -15.95
N GLN A 170 16.42 3.94 -15.98
CA GLN A 170 17.22 2.91 -16.61
C GLN A 170 18.03 2.18 -15.55
N VAL A 171 18.02 0.84 -15.59
CA VAL A 171 18.91 0.01 -14.77
C VAL A 171 20.33 0.19 -15.28
N ASP A 172 21.20 0.62 -14.39
CA ASP A 172 22.64 0.74 -14.65
C ASP A 172 23.23 -0.68 -14.79
N LEU A 173 23.89 -0.93 -15.92
CA LEU A 173 24.41 -2.26 -16.24
C LEU A 173 25.72 -2.55 -15.52
N ASP A 174 26.48 -1.50 -15.17
CA ASP A 174 27.79 -1.63 -14.53
C ASP A 174 27.65 -1.93 -13.03
N SER A 175 26.47 -1.69 -12.46
CA SER A 175 26.15 -1.94 -11.05
C SER A 175 25.36 -3.23 -10.81
N ILE A 176 25.16 -4.05 -11.85
CA ILE A 176 24.50 -5.35 -11.72
C ILE A 176 25.40 -6.29 -10.91
N GLN A 177 24.81 -6.95 -9.90
CA GLN A 177 25.51 -8.01 -9.17
C GLN A 177 25.91 -9.15 -10.13
N GLU A 178 27.17 -9.62 -10.06
CA GLU A 178 27.86 -10.51 -11.04
C GLU A 178 27.09 -11.76 -11.52
N ASN A 179 25.99 -12.15 -10.86
CA ASN A 179 25.21 -13.35 -11.18
C ASN A 179 23.82 -13.08 -11.81
N ASP A 180 23.39 -11.82 -11.95
CA ASP A 180 22.06 -11.50 -12.47
C ASP A 180 22.08 -11.14 -13.96
N SER A 181 21.12 -11.69 -14.73
CA SER A 181 20.88 -11.21 -16.10
C SER A 181 20.22 -9.82 -16.06
N VAL A 182 20.38 -9.03 -17.13
CA VAL A 182 19.74 -7.71 -17.24
C VAL A 182 18.22 -7.81 -17.05
N THR A 183 17.61 -8.85 -17.64
CA THR A 183 16.16 -9.08 -17.54
C THR A 183 15.72 -9.43 -16.12
N ASP A 184 16.50 -10.22 -15.40
CA ASP A 184 16.22 -10.57 -14.00
C ASP A 184 16.40 -9.36 -13.08
N ALA A 185 17.46 -8.57 -13.29
CA ALA A 185 17.72 -7.34 -12.55
C ALA A 185 16.58 -6.33 -12.72
N VAL A 186 16.08 -6.14 -13.94
CA VAL A 186 14.91 -5.30 -14.23
C VAL A 186 13.66 -5.84 -13.53
N SER A 187 13.39 -7.13 -13.64
CA SER A 187 12.19 -7.76 -13.08
C SER A 187 12.15 -7.68 -11.54
N ARG A 188 13.27 -7.98 -10.89
CA ARG A 188 13.43 -7.81 -9.43
C ARG A 188 13.33 -6.36 -9.00
N SER A 189 13.93 -5.44 -9.77
CA SER A 189 13.81 -4.00 -9.48
C SER A 189 12.35 -3.55 -9.52
N VAL A 190 11.58 -3.99 -10.52
CA VAL A 190 10.14 -3.71 -10.60
C VAL A 190 9.39 -4.20 -9.36
N GLU A 191 9.68 -5.42 -8.89
CA GLU A 191 9.05 -5.99 -7.70
C GLU A 191 9.43 -5.23 -6.42
N ILE A 192 10.71 -4.91 -6.23
CA ILE A 192 11.18 -4.15 -5.06
C ILE A 192 10.56 -2.76 -5.04
N ILE A 193 10.56 -2.06 -6.18
CA ILE A 193 9.95 -0.73 -6.30
C ILE A 193 8.45 -0.81 -5.98
N ARG A 194 7.74 -1.82 -6.50
CA ARG A 194 6.32 -2.04 -6.19
C ARG A 194 6.10 -2.20 -4.69
N ASN A 195 6.87 -3.07 -4.04
CA ASN A 195 6.76 -3.28 -2.60
C ASN A 195 7.04 -2.00 -1.79
N ARG A 196 8.02 -1.18 -2.19
CA ARG A 196 8.32 0.11 -1.53
C ARG A 196 7.17 1.09 -1.66
N ILE A 197 6.62 1.22 -2.87
CA ILE A 197 5.51 2.14 -3.17
C ILE A 197 4.22 1.71 -2.47
N ASP A 198 3.94 0.41 -2.43
CA ASP A 198 2.80 -0.16 -1.72
C ASP A 198 2.92 0.14 -0.21
N MET A 199 4.10 -0.06 0.38
CA MET A 199 4.37 0.27 1.80
C MET A 199 4.32 1.76 2.10
N PHE A 200 4.66 2.61 1.12
CA PHE A 200 4.51 4.06 1.22
C PHE A 200 3.04 4.49 1.19
N GLY A 201 2.13 3.61 0.76
CA GLY A 201 0.69 3.83 0.78
C GLY A 201 0.15 4.56 -0.46
N ILE A 202 0.87 4.50 -1.59
CA ILE A 202 0.35 5.02 -2.85
C ILE A 202 -0.63 4.01 -3.44
N ALA A 203 -1.87 4.43 -3.62
CA ALA A 203 -2.89 3.59 -4.24
C ALA A 203 -2.70 3.51 -5.76
N GLU A 204 -2.81 2.30 -6.31
CA GLU A 204 -2.85 2.02 -7.75
C GLU A 204 -1.58 2.45 -8.54
N PRO A 205 -0.36 2.07 -8.10
CA PRO A 205 0.85 2.38 -8.86
C PRO A 205 0.93 1.55 -10.15
N SER A 206 1.34 2.18 -11.25
CA SER A 206 1.64 1.49 -12.51
C SER A 206 3.15 1.46 -12.70
N ILE A 207 3.75 0.30 -12.43
CA ILE A 207 5.19 0.05 -12.56
C ILE A 207 5.37 -1.03 -13.61
N LYS A 208 5.99 -0.66 -14.74
CA LYS A 208 6.17 -1.54 -15.89
C LYS A 208 7.62 -1.50 -16.37
N ALA A 209 8.17 -2.68 -16.66
CA ALA A 209 9.35 -2.77 -17.49
C ALA A 209 8.99 -2.32 -18.91
N GLN A 210 9.84 -1.48 -19.50
CA GLN A 210 9.76 -1.03 -20.88
C GLN A 210 10.94 -1.65 -21.66
N ASP A 211 10.86 -1.68 -22.99
CA ASP A 211 11.84 -2.32 -23.87
C ASP A 211 13.31 -2.06 -23.45
N GLY A 212 14.04 -3.15 -23.20
CA GLY A 212 15.42 -3.14 -22.74
C GLY A 212 15.55 -3.14 -21.20
N ASN A 213 16.31 -2.18 -20.68
CA ASN A 213 16.66 -2.02 -19.26
C ASN A 213 15.93 -0.84 -18.60
N ARG A 214 14.75 -0.47 -19.11
CA ARG A 214 14.01 0.71 -18.64
C ARG A 214 12.81 0.32 -17.79
N ILE A 215 12.51 1.16 -16.80
CA ILE A 215 11.38 0.98 -15.89
C ILE A 215 10.58 2.28 -15.90
N ARG A 216 9.31 2.20 -16.30
CA ARG A 216 8.37 3.33 -16.22
C ARG A 216 7.50 3.17 -14.98
N ILE A 217 7.46 4.21 -14.16
CA ILE A 217 6.78 4.25 -12.87
C ILE A 217 5.81 5.43 -12.87
N GLN A 218 4.52 5.13 -12.76
CA GLN A 218 3.46 6.11 -12.70
C GLN A 218 2.75 6.01 -11.36
N LEU A 219 2.78 7.10 -10.61
CA LEU A 219 2.29 7.17 -9.24
C LEU A 219 1.26 8.29 -9.14
N PRO A 220 -0.03 7.97 -9.28
CA PRO A 220 -1.10 8.95 -9.18
C PRO A 220 -1.32 9.37 -7.73
N GLY A 221 -1.69 10.63 -7.50
CA GLY A 221 -2.05 11.15 -6.18
C GLY A 221 -0.89 11.33 -5.21
N VAL A 222 0.35 11.35 -5.69
CA VAL A 222 1.54 11.60 -4.86
C VAL A 222 1.55 13.03 -4.33
N LYS A 223 1.61 13.17 -3.00
CA LYS A 223 1.69 14.47 -2.31
C LYS A 223 3.10 15.05 -2.28
N ASP A 224 4.10 14.19 -2.06
CA ASP A 224 5.51 14.56 -1.97
C ASP A 224 6.33 13.77 -3.02
N PRO A 225 6.55 14.37 -4.20
CA PRO A 225 7.31 13.75 -5.29
C PRO A 225 8.78 13.48 -4.93
N GLU A 226 9.39 14.33 -4.11
CA GLU A 226 10.81 14.23 -3.75
C GLU A 226 11.07 13.05 -2.83
N ARG A 227 10.23 12.89 -1.81
CA ARG A 227 10.31 11.76 -0.87
C ARG A 227 10.12 10.42 -1.56
N VAL A 228 9.19 10.35 -2.52
CA VAL A 228 8.96 9.15 -3.33
C VAL A 228 10.17 8.86 -4.24
N ARG A 229 10.77 9.89 -4.82
CA ARG A 229 11.98 9.72 -5.65
C ARG A 229 13.13 9.11 -4.85
N GLN A 230 13.37 9.59 -3.64
CA GLN A 230 14.40 9.04 -2.75
C GLN A 230 14.13 7.57 -2.44
N LEU A 231 12.87 7.20 -2.19
CA LEU A 231 12.47 5.82 -1.91
C LEU A 231 12.77 4.87 -3.08
N ILE A 232 12.58 5.33 -4.32
CA ILE A 232 12.83 4.56 -5.54
C ILE A 232 14.32 4.45 -5.83
N GLN A 233 15.07 5.55 -5.68
CA GLN A 233 16.50 5.61 -6.05
C GLN A 233 17.43 4.92 -5.05
N ASN A 234 17.07 4.89 -3.75
CA ASN A 234 17.94 4.34 -2.72
C ASN A 234 18.08 2.82 -2.88
N THR A 235 19.29 2.30 -3.07
CA THR A 235 19.53 0.85 -3.16
C THR A 235 19.21 0.17 -1.83
N ALA A 236 19.57 0.78 -0.70
CA ALA A 236 19.39 0.28 0.67
C ALA A 236 20.03 -1.09 0.90
N MET A 237 21.27 -1.23 0.43
CA MET A 237 22.07 -2.42 0.66
C MET A 237 22.58 -2.43 2.10
N LEU A 238 21.88 -3.16 2.97
CA LEU A 238 22.28 -3.37 4.37
C LEU A 238 23.24 -4.53 4.50
N GLN A 239 24.38 -4.28 5.15
CA GLN A 239 25.39 -5.29 5.45
C GLN A 239 25.96 -5.08 6.85
N PHE A 240 26.21 -6.18 7.56
CA PHE A 240 26.90 -6.19 8.84
C PHE A 240 28.30 -6.78 8.65
N HIS A 241 29.32 -6.03 9.02
CA HIS A 241 30.73 -6.43 8.88
C HIS A 241 31.46 -6.34 10.21
N MET A 242 32.34 -7.30 10.47
CA MET A 242 33.25 -7.22 11.62
C MET A 242 34.30 -6.14 11.38
N VAL A 243 34.49 -5.27 12.36
CA VAL A 243 35.55 -4.26 12.36
C VAL A 243 36.86 -4.89 12.80
N LYS A 244 37.92 -4.67 12.03
CA LYS A 244 39.29 -5.06 12.37
C LYS A 244 40.08 -3.93 13.01
N ASP A 245 39.91 -2.71 12.47
CA ASP A 245 40.64 -1.53 12.92
C ASP A 245 39.86 -0.26 12.54
N GLN A 246 40.16 0.86 13.20
CA GLN A 246 39.58 2.16 12.92
C GLN A 246 40.62 3.27 13.07
N ALA A 247 40.61 4.25 12.16
CA ALA A 247 41.53 5.37 12.18
C ALA A 247 40.88 6.67 11.68
N LEU A 248 41.50 7.80 11.98
CA LEU A 248 41.02 9.12 11.54
C LEU A 248 41.32 9.37 10.06
N THR A 249 42.36 8.75 9.51
CA THR A 249 42.68 8.79 8.08
C THR A 249 42.91 7.39 7.52
N ALA A 250 42.60 7.20 6.23
CA ALA A 250 42.79 5.91 5.55
C ALA A 250 44.26 5.46 5.54
N GLU A 251 45.21 6.41 5.55
CA GLU A 251 46.66 6.18 5.55
C GLU A 251 47.20 5.60 6.86
N GLN A 252 46.46 5.79 7.96
CA GLN A 252 46.83 5.27 9.29
C GLN A 252 46.39 3.83 9.49
N LEU A 253 45.53 3.30 8.61
CA LEU A 253 45.14 1.90 8.65
C LEU A 253 46.29 1.05 8.11
N GLU A 254 46.61 -0.06 8.79
CA GLU A 254 47.54 -1.05 8.27
C GLU A 254 47.18 -1.47 6.83
N PRO A 255 48.17 -1.85 6.00
CA PRO A 255 47.93 -2.22 4.62
C PRO A 255 46.85 -3.30 4.51
N ILE A 256 45.83 -3.01 3.72
CA ILE A 256 44.68 -3.89 3.51
C ILE A 256 45.08 -5.16 2.75
N SER A 257 44.56 -6.29 3.19
CA SER A 257 44.52 -7.49 2.35
C SER A 257 43.37 -7.34 1.35
N ALA A 258 43.68 -6.97 0.10
CA ALA A 258 42.69 -6.67 -0.94
C ALA A 258 41.70 -7.82 -1.24
N GLU A 259 42.03 -9.05 -0.85
CA GLU A 259 41.14 -10.20 -1.00
C GLU A 259 40.06 -10.25 0.10
N ASN A 260 40.43 -9.97 1.35
CA ASN A 260 39.61 -10.27 2.53
C ASN A 260 39.15 -9.04 3.32
N GLU A 261 39.65 -7.85 3.01
CA GLU A 261 39.39 -6.64 3.77
C GLU A 261 38.90 -5.50 2.87
N ILE A 262 38.04 -4.66 3.42
CA ILE A 262 37.55 -3.43 2.78
C ILE A 262 37.67 -2.28 3.76
N VAL A 263 37.89 -1.09 3.23
CA VAL A 263 37.94 0.14 4.03
C VAL A 263 36.77 1.01 3.63
N LEU A 264 35.90 1.28 4.60
CA LEU A 264 34.75 2.15 4.42
C LEU A 264 34.82 3.32 5.39
N MET A 265 34.23 4.43 4.98
CA MET A 265 34.20 5.66 5.77
C MET A 265 32.85 5.80 6.47
N GLN A 266 32.89 6.17 7.74
CA GLN A 266 31.76 6.77 8.44
C GLN A 266 31.80 8.29 8.21
N PRO A 267 30.78 8.88 7.57
CA PRO A 267 30.77 10.31 7.28
C PRO A 267 30.75 11.14 8.57
N ALA A 268 31.36 12.32 8.53
CA ALA A 268 31.34 13.24 9.64
C ALA A 268 29.89 13.61 10.01
N SER A 269 29.57 13.55 11.29
CA SER A 269 28.30 14.04 11.84
C SER A 269 28.57 15.32 12.64
N ASN A 270 27.55 16.13 12.95
CA ASN A 270 27.66 17.49 13.53
C ASN A 270 28.66 17.69 14.69
N ARG A 271 29.11 16.62 15.37
CA ARG A 271 30.11 16.64 16.45
C ARG A 271 31.28 15.66 16.29
N GLN A 272 31.35 14.87 15.21
CA GLN A 272 32.34 13.81 15.03
C GLN A 272 32.99 13.90 13.64
N GLN A 273 34.32 13.85 13.61
CA GLN A 273 35.08 13.79 12.35
C GLN A 273 34.78 12.48 11.61
N ALA A 274 35.04 12.47 10.30
CA ALA A 274 34.93 11.23 9.53
C ALA A 274 35.96 10.21 10.05
N ILE A 275 35.52 8.97 10.22
CA ILE A 275 36.36 7.86 10.70
C ILE A 275 36.39 6.79 9.63
N TRP A 276 37.57 6.23 9.39
CA TRP A 276 37.77 5.13 8.46
C TRP A 276 37.84 3.83 9.24
N PHE A 277 37.10 2.81 8.80
CA PHE A 277 37.13 1.49 9.42
C PHE A 277 37.65 0.47 8.42
N LYS A 278 38.58 -0.36 8.88
CA LYS A 278 38.98 -1.59 8.20
C LYS A 278 38.01 -2.69 8.61
N LEU A 279 37.33 -3.27 7.64
CA LEU A 279 36.27 -4.26 7.82
C LEU A 279 36.66 -5.58 7.15
N VAL A 280 36.15 -6.68 7.68
CA VAL A 280 36.15 -7.97 6.96
C VAL A 280 35.25 -7.85 5.74
N ARG A 281 35.75 -8.19 4.55
CA ARG A 281 35.04 -8.03 3.26
C ARG A 281 33.75 -8.84 3.19
N LYS A 282 33.74 -10.05 3.73
CA LYS A 282 32.55 -10.91 3.74
C LYS A 282 31.56 -10.36 4.79
N PRO A 283 30.31 -10.01 4.39
CA PRO A 283 29.30 -9.62 5.37
C PRO A 283 28.86 -10.85 6.18
N GLU A 284 28.69 -10.65 7.48
CA GLU A 284 28.21 -11.69 8.41
C GLU A 284 26.69 -11.90 8.27
N VAL A 285 25.97 -10.80 8.12
CA VAL A 285 24.51 -10.74 7.92
C VAL A 285 24.19 -9.61 6.96
N THR A 286 23.13 -9.76 6.17
CA THR A 286 22.72 -8.79 5.13
C THR A 286 21.24 -8.44 5.24
N GLY A 287 20.79 -7.45 4.47
CA GLY A 287 19.36 -7.11 4.35
C GLY A 287 18.47 -8.28 3.90
N ARG A 288 19.01 -9.28 3.20
CA ARG A 288 18.27 -10.50 2.79
C ARG A 288 17.88 -11.38 3.98
N ASP A 289 18.59 -11.23 5.09
CA ASP A 289 18.36 -11.96 6.33
C ASP A 289 17.28 -11.31 7.20
N LEU A 290 16.76 -10.15 6.79
CA LEU A 290 15.69 -9.47 7.49
C LEU A 290 14.34 -10.11 7.21
N LYS A 291 13.55 -10.25 8.27
CA LYS A 291 12.13 -10.59 8.23
C LYS A 291 11.29 -9.33 8.26
N PHE A 292 11.62 -8.38 9.14
CA PHE A 292 10.92 -7.09 9.27
C PHE A 292 11.89 -5.96 9.61
N ALA A 293 11.56 -4.75 9.14
CA ALA A 293 12.16 -3.50 9.58
C ALA A 293 11.04 -2.51 9.86
N ARG A 294 11.00 -1.88 11.04
CA ARG A 294 9.95 -0.92 11.42
C ARG A 294 10.54 0.26 12.18
N THR A 295 9.94 1.43 12.01
CA THR A 295 10.25 2.59 12.83
C THR A 295 9.70 2.38 14.24
N SER A 296 10.49 2.72 15.24
CA SER A 296 10.13 2.75 16.66
C SER A 296 10.73 4.01 17.29
N PHE A 297 10.48 4.22 18.56
CA PHE A 297 11.16 5.24 19.37
C PHE A 297 12.00 4.55 20.43
N ASP A 298 13.14 5.16 20.78
CA ASP A 298 13.92 4.76 21.94
C ASP A 298 13.29 5.28 23.25
N GLU A 299 13.92 4.96 24.39
CA GLU A 299 13.44 5.39 25.72
C GLU A 299 13.40 6.92 25.88
N MET A 300 14.19 7.66 25.09
CA MET A 300 14.25 9.12 25.08
C MET A 300 13.29 9.75 24.05
N GLY A 301 12.53 8.95 23.32
CA GLY A 301 11.60 9.40 22.28
C GLY A 301 12.27 9.72 20.94
N ALA A 302 13.53 9.36 20.72
CA ALA A 302 14.21 9.53 19.45
C ALA A 302 13.82 8.43 18.45
N PRO A 303 13.58 8.76 17.16
CA PRO A 303 13.25 7.75 16.15
C PRO A 303 14.41 6.78 15.90
N ILE A 304 14.09 5.48 15.88
CA ILE A 304 15.02 4.38 15.60
C ILE A 304 14.42 3.42 14.57
N VAL A 305 15.26 2.65 13.89
CA VAL A 305 14.80 1.57 13.00
C VAL A 305 15.06 0.23 13.67
N HIS A 306 13.99 -0.44 14.09
CA HIS A 306 14.02 -1.77 14.67
C HIS A 306 14.03 -2.82 13.55
N LEU A 307 14.97 -3.76 13.63
CA LEU A 307 15.19 -4.85 12.70
C LEU A 307 14.88 -6.18 13.37
N GLU A 308 14.20 -7.06 12.65
CA GLU A 308 13.96 -8.45 13.05
C GLU A 308 14.49 -9.34 11.92
N PHE A 309 15.39 -10.26 12.26
CA PHE A 309 15.94 -11.22 11.32
C PHE A 309 15.01 -12.42 11.14
N ASN A 310 15.11 -13.08 9.98
CA ASN A 310 14.49 -14.39 9.77
C ASN A 310 15.23 -15.48 10.56
N ALA A 311 14.71 -16.70 10.61
CA ALA A 311 15.28 -17.77 11.45
C ALA A 311 16.76 -18.07 11.14
N GLU A 312 17.15 -18.04 9.86
CA GLU A 312 18.51 -18.29 9.42
C GLU A 312 19.44 -17.11 9.79
N GLY A 313 18.98 -15.89 9.52
CA GLY A 313 19.66 -14.64 9.89
C GLY A 313 19.86 -14.50 11.39
N ALA A 314 18.84 -14.81 12.19
CA ALA A 314 18.90 -14.76 13.65
C ALA A 314 19.92 -15.77 14.20
N ALA A 315 19.99 -16.98 13.63
CA ALA A 315 20.99 -17.97 14.02
C ALA A 315 22.42 -17.52 13.68
N ARG A 316 22.65 -17.00 12.47
CA ARG A 316 23.94 -16.40 12.07
C ARG A 316 24.32 -15.25 12.99
N PHE A 317 23.40 -14.31 13.21
CA PHE A 317 23.64 -13.14 14.05
C PHE A 317 23.96 -13.54 15.50
N ALA A 318 23.26 -14.53 16.05
CA ALA A 318 23.53 -15.07 17.39
C ALA A 318 24.88 -15.80 17.49
N GLN A 319 25.35 -16.42 16.41
CA GLN A 319 26.67 -17.07 16.36
C GLN A 319 27.79 -16.02 16.32
N VAL A 320 27.65 -15.02 15.46
CA VAL A 320 28.63 -13.93 15.28
C VAL A 320 28.75 -13.11 16.56
N THR A 321 27.62 -12.62 17.09
CA THR A 321 27.62 -11.86 18.35
C THR A 321 28.08 -12.67 19.56
N GLY A 322 27.88 -14.00 19.55
CA GLY A 322 28.35 -14.87 20.62
C GLY A 322 29.86 -15.15 20.58
N SER A 323 30.48 -15.08 19.41
CA SER A 323 31.91 -15.37 19.22
C SER A 323 32.79 -14.13 19.30
N HIS A 324 32.20 -12.94 19.13
CA HIS A 324 32.91 -11.65 19.01
C HIS A 324 32.46 -10.63 20.07
N ILE A 325 32.27 -11.06 21.31
CA ILE A 325 31.89 -10.16 22.42
C ILE A 325 33.05 -9.18 22.70
N GLY A 326 32.73 -7.90 22.78
CA GLY A 326 33.68 -6.80 22.96
C GLY A 326 34.21 -6.21 21.65
N GLU A 327 34.05 -6.90 20.51
CA GLU A 327 34.43 -6.38 19.21
C GLU A 327 33.34 -5.48 18.61
N GLN A 328 33.70 -4.63 17.64
CA GLN A 328 32.76 -3.76 16.94
C GLN A 328 32.14 -4.44 15.73
N LEU A 329 30.83 -4.27 15.57
CA LEU A 329 30.08 -4.73 14.41
C LEU A 329 29.58 -3.52 13.62
N ALA A 330 30.16 -3.28 12.45
CA ALA A 330 29.79 -2.18 11.58
C ALA A 330 28.47 -2.46 10.85
N ILE A 331 27.56 -1.50 10.89
CA ILE A 331 26.32 -1.43 10.12
C ILE A 331 26.59 -0.56 8.90
N VAL A 332 26.61 -1.20 7.73
CA VAL A 332 26.90 -0.56 6.44
C VAL A 332 25.62 -0.43 5.64
N LEU A 333 25.38 0.77 5.11
CA LEU A 333 24.28 1.09 4.19
C LEU A 333 24.88 1.72 2.94
N ASP A 334 24.67 1.09 1.79
CA ASP A 334 25.12 1.61 0.48
C ASP A 334 26.61 1.98 0.46
N ASN A 335 27.46 1.06 0.95
CA ASN A 335 28.92 1.20 1.09
C ASN A 335 29.39 2.36 2.01
N LYS A 336 28.52 2.86 2.89
CA LYS A 336 28.88 3.83 3.93
C LYS A 336 28.58 3.25 5.30
N ILE A 337 29.49 3.48 6.24
CA ILE A 337 29.27 3.05 7.61
C ILE A 337 28.28 4.01 8.26
N HIS A 338 27.19 3.47 8.78
CA HIS A 338 26.22 4.22 9.54
C HIS A 338 26.61 4.29 11.02
N SER A 339 26.91 3.13 11.62
CA SER A 339 27.39 3.01 12.99
C SER A 339 28.21 1.73 13.18
N ALA A 340 29.10 1.72 14.18
CA ALA A 340 29.92 0.57 14.53
C ALA A 340 29.90 0.30 16.06
N PRO A 341 28.74 -0.10 16.63
CA PRO A 341 28.63 -0.40 18.05
C PRO A 341 29.46 -1.62 18.46
N ALA A 342 29.94 -1.63 19.70
CA ALA A 342 30.56 -2.80 20.31
C ALA A 342 29.52 -3.84 20.72
N ILE A 343 29.80 -5.12 20.46
CA ILE A 343 28.95 -6.25 20.85
C ILE A 343 29.08 -6.46 22.36
N GLN A 344 28.01 -6.20 23.11
CA GLN A 344 28.04 -6.32 24.57
C GLN A 344 27.72 -7.73 25.06
N SER A 345 26.87 -8.45 24.34
CA SER A 345 26.42 -9.79 24.69
C SER A 345 25.96 -10.54 23.45
N ARG A 346 25.79 -11.86 23.59
CA ARG A 346 25.24 -12.71 22.55
C ARG A 346 23.76 -12.37 22.32
N ILE A 347 23.40 -12.05 21.08
CA ILE A 347 22.03 -11.67 20.72
C ILE A 347 21.31 -12.88 20.12
N THR A 348 20.57 -13.62 20.93
CA THR A 348 19.80 -14.81 20.49
C THR A 348 18.40 -14.47 20.00
N GLY A 349 17.89 -13.27 20.31
CA GLY A 349 16.53 -12.84 19.95
C GLY A 349 16.34 -12.49 18.47
N GLY A 350 17.41 -12.42 17.67
CA GLY A 350 17.33 -12.05 16.26
C GLY A 350 16.83 -10.61 16.02
N ILE A 351 17.03 -9.72 16.99
CA ILE A 351 16.58 -8.33 16.95
C ILE A 351 17.80 -7.42 16.95
N ALA A 352 17.76 -6.37 16.12
CA ALA A 352 18.75 -5.30 16.12
C ALA A 352 18.06 -3.94 16.00
N GLN A 353 18.77 -2.86 16.34
CA GLN A 353 18.27 -1.50 16.17
C GLN A 353 19.33 -0.63 15.50
N ILE A 354 18.92 0.19 14.55
CA ILE A 354 19.74 1.24 13.96
C ILE A 354 19.35 2.56 14.63
N THR A 355 20.33 3.19 15.27
CA THR A 355 20.24 4.53 15.85
C THR A 355 21.03 5.52 14.99
N GLY A 356 20.63 6.79 14.95
CA GLY A 356 21.28 7.77 14.07
C GLY A 356 20.85 9.23 14.22
N GLY A 357 19.98 9.55 15.17
CA GLY A 357 19.38 10.90 15.25
C GLY A 357 18.48 11.21 14.05
N PHE A 358 17.77 10.20 13.54
CA PHE A 358 16.89 10.34 12.38
C PHE A 358 15.74 11.32 12.66
N ALA A 359 15.33 12.06 11.64
CA ALA A 359 13.97 12.56 11.61
C ALA A 359 12.99 11.38 11.48
N LEU A 360 11.77 11.53 12.00
CA LEU A 360 10.75 10.47 11.94
C LEU A 360 10.52 9.98 10.50
N GLU A 361 10.48 10.91 9.54
CA GLU A 361 10.27 10.59 8.13
C GLU A 361 11.44 9.82 7.51
N GLU A 362 12.68 10.15 7.89
CA GLU A 362 13.88 9.45 7.44
C GLU A 362 13.91 8.01 7.96
N ALA A 363 13.58 7.81 9.24
CA ALA A 363 13.49 6.49 9.84
C ALA A 363 12.37 5.64 9.20
N GLN A 364 11.26 6.25 8.80
CA GLN A 364 10.20 5.59 8.03
C GLN A 364 10.68 5.18 6.64
N ASN A 365 11.31 6.10 5.91
CA ASN A 365 11.82 5.82 4.57
C ASN A 365 12.87 4.70 4.61
N LEU A 366 13.80 4.75 5.57
CA LEU A 366 14.80 3.72 5.79
C LEU A 366 14.16 2.35 6.11
N ALA A 367 13.15 2.32 6.99
CA ALA A 367 12.43 1.08 7.31
C ALA A 367 11.74 0.48 6.07
N ILE A 368 11.14 1.32 5.21
CA ILE A 368 10.49 0.86 3.96
C ILE A 368 11.52 0.24 3.01
N VAL A 369 12.63 0.94 2.73
CA VAL A 369 13.63 0.42 1.78
C VAL A 369 14.31 -0.84 2.28
N LEU A 370 14.57 -0.96 3.60
CA LEU A 370 15.14 -2.16 4.19
C LEU A 370 14.17 -3.35 4.15
N ARG A 371 12.88 -3.11 4.36
CA ARG A 371 11.85 -4.16 4.34
C ARG A 371 11.57 -4.67 2.92
N ALA A 372 11.58 -3.78 1.94
CA ALA A 372 11.36 -4.17 0.55
C ALA A 372 12.58 -4.88 -0.07
N GLY A 373 13.76 -4.73 0.53
CA GLY A 373 15.00 -5.33 0.07
C GLY A 373 15.85 -4.39 -0.79
N ALA A 374 17.09 -4.83 -1.01
CA ALA A 374 18.08 -4.06 -1.77
C ALA A 374 17.85 -4.19 -3.28
N LEU A 375 17.97 -3.09 -4.01
CA LEU A 375 17.92 -3.12 -5.48
C LEU A 375 19.10 -3.93 -6.03
N PRO A 376 18.89 -4.75 -7.08
CA PRO A 376 19.96 -5.55 -7.69
C PRO A 376 20.98 -4.70 -8.47
N ALA A 377 20.60 -3.47 -8.84
CA ALA A 377 21.42 -2.50 -9.56
C ALA A 377 20.89 -1.08 -9.27
N SER A 378 21.75 -0.08 -9.43
CA SER A 378 21.39 1.34 -9.32
C SER A 378 20.48 1.77 -10.48
N LEU A 379 19.66 2.80 -10.24
CA LEU A 379 18.72 3.35 -11.22
C LEU A 379 19.16 4.74 -11.66
N ILE A 380 19.32 4.93 -12.96
CA ILE A 380 19.62 6.21 -13.59
C ILE A 380 18.31 6.85 -14.03
N ALA A 381 18.01 8.05 -13.55
CA ALA A 381 16.82 8.79 -13.96
C ALA A 381 16.99 9.31 -15.39
N LEU A 382 16.09 8.92 -16.32
CA LEU A 382 16.07 9.43 -17.69
C LEU A 382 15.04 10.55 -17.87
N GLU A 383 13.85 10.37 -17.31
CA GLU A 383 12.76 11.35 -17.39
C GLU A 383 12.04 11.43 -16.04
N SER A 384 11.69 12.65 -15.63
CA SER A 384 10.86 12.90 -14.44
C SER A 384 9.85 13.98 -14.77
N ARG A 385 8.58 13.60 -14.86
CA ARG A 385 7.46 14.52 -15.05
C ARG A 385 6.60 14.53 -13.79
N VAL A 386 6.55 15.68 -13.13
CA VAL A 386 5.66 15.91 -11.98
C VAL A 386 4.43 16.67 -12.47
N VAL A 387 3.25 16.12 -12.25
CA VAL A 387 1.97 16.78 -12.53
C VAL A 387 1.36 17.21 -11.20
N GLY A 388 1.29 18.51 -10.97
CA GLY A 388 0.74 19.05 -9.73
C GLY A 388 -0.76 18.72 -9.57
N PRO A 389 -1.23 18.34 -8.37
CA PRO A 389 -2.64 18.03 -8.12
C PRO A 389 -3.56 19.24 -8.33
N THR A 390 -3.05 20.46 -8.23
CA THR A 390 -3.80 21.72 -8.44
C THR A 390 -4.22 21.90 -9.89
N LEU A 391 -3.34 21.61 -10.86
CA LEU A 391 -3.65 21.67 -12.29
C LEU A 391 -4.72 20.64 -12.69
N GLY A 392 -4.68 19.45 -12.09
CA GLY A 392 -5.70 18.41 -12.27
C GLY A 392 -7.05 18.81 -11.71
N GLN A 393 -7.10 19.34 -10.47
CA GLN A 393 -8.36 19.73 -9.82
C GLN A 393 -9.11 20.85 -10.54
N GLU A 394 -8.40 21.89 -11.00
CA GLU A 394 -9.03 22.96 -11.78
C GLU A 394 -9.55 22.45 -13.12
N SER A 395 -8.78 21.61 -13.80
CA SER A 395 -9.19 20.97 -15.06
C SER A 395 -10.42 20.06 -14.87
N ILE A 396 -10.50 19.32 -13.76
CA ILE A 396 -11.66 18.49 -13.43
C ILE A 396 -12.89 19.37 -13.18
N LYS A 397 -12.78 20.42 -12.36
CA LYS A 397 -13.92 21.29 -12.04
C LYS A 397 -14.45 22.01 -13.27
N ALA A 398 -13.56 22.58 -14.08
CA ALA A 398 -13.92 23.25 -15.34
C ALA A 398 -14.47 22.26 -16.37
N GLY A 399 -13.87 21.07 -16.49
CA GLY A 399 -14.36 20.01 -17.37
C GLY A 399 -15.74 19.50 -16.96
N TRP A 400 -16.00 19.36 -15.66
CA TRP A 400 -17.29 18.93 -15.13
C TRP A 400 -18.40 19.94 -15.43
N SER A 401 -18.16 21.24 -15.20
CA SER A 401 -19.14 22.28 -15.50
C SER A 401 -19.39 22.42 -17.00
N ALA A 402 -18.33 22.43 -17.82
CA ALA A 402 -18.44 22.49 -19.28
C ALA A 402 -19.17 21.26 -19.85
N GLY A 403 -18.86 20.07 -19.34
CA GLY A 403 -19.52 18.82 -19.72
C GLY A 403 -21.02 18.83 -19.43
N ILE A 404 -21.41 19.18 -18.20
CA ILE A 404 -22.84 19.24 -17.83
C ILE A 404 -23.61 20.25 -18.68
N ILE A 405 -23.05 21.45 -18.86
CA ILE A 405 -23.71 22.50 -19.65
C ILE A 405 -23.83 22.06 -21.12
N GLY A 406 -22.76 21.50 -21.69
CA GLY A 406 -22.75 21.00 -23.06
C GLY A 406 -23.76 19.88 -23.29
N THR A 407 -23.77 18.86 -22.42
CA THR A 407 -24.74 17.76 -22.46
C THR A 407 -26.17 18.29 -22.35
N LEU A 408 -26.45 19.18 -21.40
CA LEU A 408 -27.80 19.72 -21.22
C LEU A 408 -28.28 20.54 -22.43
N LEU A 409 -27.39 21.31 -23.06
CA LEU A 409 -27.70 22.03 -24.30
C LEU A 409 -28.02 21.09 -25.45
N VAL A 410 -27.25 20.01 -25.63
CA VAL A 410 -27.49 19.02 -26.70
C VAL A 410 -28.83 18.30 -26.48
N LEU A 411 -29.10 17.86 -25.26
CA LEU A 411 -30.37 17.19 -24.92
C LEU A 411 -31.57 18.12 -25.16
N LEU A 412 -31.49 19.37 -24.71
CA LEU A 412 -32.54 20.36 -24.95
C LEU A 412 -32.73 20.64 -26.44
N PHE A 413 -31.64 20.76 -27.20
CA PHE A 413 -31.70 20.96 -28.64
C PHE A 413 -32.36 19.79 -29.36
N MET A 414 -31.98 18.55 -29.03
CA MET A 414 -32.55 17.34 -29.62
C MET A 414 -34.04 17.20 -29.30
N ALA A 415 -34.42 17.37 -28.03
CA ALA A 415 -35.80 17.33 -27.61
C ALA A 415 -36.65 18.43 -28.27
N PHE A 416 -36.12 19.64 -28.43
CA PHE A 416 -36.85 20.76 -29.04
C PHE A 416 -37.04 20.59 -30.56
N PHE A 417 -35.96 20.32 -31.31
CA PHE A 417 -36.00 20.26 -32.76
C PHE A 417 -36.59 18.95 -33.29
N TYR A 418 -36.31 17.82 -32.63
CA TYR A 418 -36.72 16.48 -33.08
C TYR A 418 -37.90 15.89 -32.28
N ARG A 419 -38.41 16.62 -31.27
CA ARG A 419 -39.59 16.26 -30.47
C ARG A 419 -39.47 14.84 -29.90
N PHE A 420 -40.45 13.98 -30.16
CA PHE A 420 -40.46 12.60 -29.66
C PHE A 420 -39.28 11.75 -30.17
N CYS A 421 -38.89 11.91 -31.44
CA CYS A 421 -37.73 11.23 -31.99
C CYS A 421 -36.43 11.70 -31.34
N GLY A 422 -36.35 12.98 -30.96
CA GLY A 422 -35.24 13.55 -30.20
C GLY A 422 -35.09 12.92 -28.83
N ILE A 423 -36.19 12.81 -28.08
CA ILE A 423 -36.19 12.15 -26.76
C ILE A 423 -35.74 10.69 -26.85
N LEU A 424 -36.14 9.96 -27.91
CA LEU A 424 -35.67 8.60 -28.14
C LEU A 424 -34.16 8.53 -28.46
N ALA A 425 -33.64 9.51 -29.19
CA ALA A 425 -32.21 9.62 -29.47
C ALA A 425 -31.41 9.95 -28.19
N ASP A 426 -31.91 10.85 -27.36
CA ASP A 426 -31.31 11.19 -26.07
C ASP A 426 -31.24 9.97 -25.14
N LEU A 427 -32.30 9.16 -25.11
CA LEU A 427 -32.33 7.88 -24.39
C LEU A 427 -31.26 6.92 -24.91
N ALA A 428 -31.05 6.87 -26.23
CA ALA A 428 -30.02 6.04 -26.86
C ALA A 428 -28.59 6.52 -26.52
N VAL A 429 -28.35 7.85 -26.52
CA VAL A 429 -27.07 8.43 -26.11
C VAL A 429 -26.79 8.10 -24.65
N LEU A 430 -27.77 8.29 -23.76
CA LEU A 430 -27.64 7.93 -22.36
C LEU A 430 -27.25 6.46 -22.18
N PHE A 431 -27.90 5.55 -22.91
CA PHE A 431 -27.55 4.13 -22.87
C PHE A 431 -26.15 3.84 -23.41
N ASN A 432 -25.76 4.48 -24.50
CA ASN A 432 -24.42 4.33 -25.06
C ASN A 432 -23.35 4.76 -24.04
N THR A 433 -23.50 5.94 -23.43
CA THR A 433 -22.61 6.44 -22.39
C THR A 433 -22.51 5.44 -21.23
N LEU A 434 -23.65 4.93 -20.77
CA LEU A 434 -23.73 3.97 -19.68
C LEU A 434 -22.97 2.66 -19.99
N ILE A 435 -23.10 2.14 -21.21
CA ILE A 435 -22.37 0.96 -21.67
C ILE A 435 -20.86 1.22 -21.72
N ILE A 436 -20.43 2.37 -22.25
CA ILE A 436 -19.01 2.71 -22.33
C ILE A 436 -18.37 2.77 -20.94
N PHE A 437 -19.00 3.44 -19.98
CA PHE A 437 -18.49 3.48 -18.61
C PHE A 437 -18.49 2.10 -17.93
N ALA A 438 -19.51 1.27 -18.19
CA ALA A 438 -19.55 -0.10 -17.66
C ALA A 438 -18.40 -0.95 -18.17
N VAL A 439 -18.11 -0.88 -19.47
CA VAL A 439 -16.98 -1.57 -20.10
C VAL A 439 -15.65 -1.05 -19.54
N LEU A 440 -15.50 0.27 -19.38
CA LEU A 440 -14.30 0.85 -18.79
C LEU A 440 -14.04 0.31 -17.38
N VAL A 441 -15.06 0.30 -16.50
CA VAL A 441 -14.95 -0.24 -15.14
C VAL A 441 -14.70 -1.74 -15.15
N PHE A 442 -15.36 -2.49 -16.04
CA PHE A 442 -15.22 -3.94 -16.16
C PHE A 442 -13.77 -4.36 -16.50
N PHE A 443 -13.12 -3.64 -17.41
CA PHE A 443 -11.72 -3.89 -17.79
C PHE A 443 -10.69 -3.19 -16.89
N GLY A 444 -11.11 -2.41 -15.89
CA GLY A 444 -10.20 -1.62 -15.05
C GLY A 444 -9.51 -0.49 -15.80
N GLY A 445 -10.14 0.05 -16.85
CA GLY A 445 -9.59 1.13 -17.66
C GLY A 445 -9.44 2.45 -16.88
N THR A 446 -8.35 3.16 -17.16
CA THR A 446 -8.06 4.47 -16.57
C THR A 446 -8.65 5.61 -17.39
N LEU A 447 -9.43 6.48 -16.73
CA LEU A 447 -9.95 7.70 -17.33
C LEU A 447 -8.87 8.79 -17.32
N THR A 448 -8.50 9.31 -18.49
CA THR A 448 -7.50 10.38 -18.68
C THR A 448 -8.13 11.59 -19.38
N LEU A 449 -7.43 12.73 -19.46
CA LEU A 449 -7.92 13.89 -20.23
C LEU A 449 -8.21 13.56 -21.70
N PRO A 450 -7.29 12.89 -22.45
CA PRO A 450 -7.61 12.39 -23.79
C PRO A 450 -8.77 11.38 -23.81
N GLY A 451 -8.91 10.55 -22.77
CA GLY A 451 -10.03 9.63 -22.62
C GLY A 451 -11.37 10.37 -22.51
N ILE A 452 -11.43 11.47 -21.76
CA ILE A 452 -12.61 12.34 -21.67
C ILE A 452 -12.92 12.98 -23.02
N ALA A 453 -11.91 13.46 -23.75
CA ALA A 453 -12.12 14.01 -25.10
C ALA A 453 -12.65 12.94 -26.08
N GLY A 454 -12.16 11.71 -25.99
CA GLY A 454 -12.69 10.56 -26.73
C GLY A 454 -14.15 10.27 -26.38
N LEU A 455 -14.51 10.31 -25.09
CA LEU A 455 -15.90 10.15 -24.63
C LEU A 455 -16.83 11.25 -25.12
N ILE A 456 -16.34 12.48 -25.31
CA ILE A 456 -17.12 13.59 -25.86
C ILE A 456 -17.36 13.41 -27.36
N LEU A 457 -16.42 12.78 -28.07
CA LEU A 457 -16.51 12.52 -29.51
C LEU A 457 -17.47 11.36 -29.85
N THR A 458 -17.55 10.34 -28.99
CA THR A 458 -18.40 9.15 -29.14
C THR A 458 -19.83 9.37 -28.66
#